data_AF-A0A7R8ZEY4-F1
#
_entry.id   AF-A0A7R8ZEY4-F1
#
_cell.length_a   1.000
_cell.length_b   1.000
_cell.length_c   1.000
_cell.angle_alpha   90.00
_cell.angle_beta   90.00
_cell.angle_gamma   90.00
#
_symmetry.space_group_name_H-M   'P 1'
#
loop_
_entity.id
_entity.type
_entity.pdbx_description
1 polymer ?
#
loop_
_entity_poly.entity_id
_entity_poly.type
_entity_poly.pdbx_seq_one_letter_code
_entity_poly.pdbx_strand_id
1 'polypeptide(L)'
;MEKALEGFLFVVNTEGKVEYVTENVSQFIKYTKDDVLGESIYNIIHHGDHARFSSFLLPMSIGWTNDSQTASKNRDFTCRLLIKPPDDQDETMEEKQQRVSKYENMQ
;
A
#
# COMPACT_ATOMS: atom_id res chain seq x y z
N MET A 1 -17.91 16.26 16.66
CA MET A 1 -17.38 14.97 16.20
C MET A 1 -16.33 15.29 15.14
N GLU A 2 -15.05 15.10 15.45
CA GLU A 2 -14.03 15.14 14.41
C GLU A 2 -14.30 13.99 13.44
N LYS A 3 -14.42 14.32 12.14
CA LYS A 3 -14.24 13.35 11.08
C LYS A 3 -12.80 12.87 11.21
N ALA A 4 -12.58 11.71 11.83
CA ALA A 4 -11.31 11.02 11.72
C ALA A 4 -11.02 10.80 10.23
N LEU A 5 -9.75 10.83 9.82
CA LEU A 5 -9.40 10.30 8.51
C LEU A 5 -9.90 8.85 8.46
N GLU A 6 -10.74 8.51 7.49
CA GLU A 6 -11.14 7.13 7.18
C GLU A 6 -9.99 6.39 6.47
N GLY A 7 -8.76 6.55 6.98
CA GLY A 7 -7.55 6.06 6.33
C GLY A 7 -6.35 5.96 7.28
N PHE A 8 -5.25 5.49 6.72
CA PHE A 8 -3.96 5.34 7.37
C PHE A 8 -2.89 5.98 6.45
N LEU A 9 -1.70 6.22 6.98
CA LEU A 9 -0.59 6.77 6.21
C LEU A 9 0.55 5.78 6.14
N PHE A 10 1.13 5.63 4.97
CA PHE A 10 2.48 5.10 4.77
C PHE A 10 3.42 6.22 4.33
N VAL A 11 4.62 6.26 4.91
CA VAL A 11 5.76 6.99 4.33
C VAL A 11 6.71 5.95 3.79
N VAL A 12 6.99 6.04 2.49
CA VAL A 12 7.82 5.10 1.76
C VAL A 12 8.93 5.89 1.08
N ASN A 13 10.16 5.41 1.16
CA ASN A 13 11.27 6.04 0.46
C ASN A 13 11.33 5.63 -1.02
N THR A 14 12.29 6.19 -1.77
CA THR A 14 12.41 5.95 -3.22
C THR A 14 12.75 4.51 -3.60
N GLU A 15 13.21 3.69 -2.64
CA GLU A 15 13.48 2.26 -2.85
C GLU A 15 12.24 1.39 -2.58
N GLY A 16 11.14 1.99 -2.14
CA GLY A 16 9.93 1.27 -1.76
C GLY A 16 9.93 0.77 -0.32
N LYS A 17 10.90 1.16 0.51
CA LYS A 17 10.95 0.77 1.93
C LYS A 17 10.02 1.63 2.77
N VAL A 18 9.22 1.01 3.63
CA VAL A 18 8.33 1.69 4.58
C VAL A 18 9.15 2.27 5.74
N GLU A 19 9.18 3.58 5.86
CA GLU A 19 9.89 4.30 6.94
C GLU A 19 8.95 4.73 8.07
N TYR A 20 7.65 4.84 7.78
CA TYR A 20 6.63 5.12 8.78
C TYR A 20 5.27 4.57 8.36
N VAL A 21 4.46 4.17 9.34
CA VAL A 21 3.05 3.82 9.16
C VAL A 21 2.25 4.22 10.41
N THR A 22 0.99 4.63 10.22
CA THR A 22 0.07 4.87 11.35
C THR A 22 -0.41 3.55 11.97
N GLU A 23 -0.57 3.51 13.29
CA GLU A 23 -0.91 2.28 14.02
C GLU A 23 -2.27 1.69 13.63
N ASN A 24 -3.20 2.52 13.15
CA ASN A 24 -4.52 2.10 12.71
C ASN A 24 -4.52 1.28 11.41
N VAL A 25 -3.39 1.10 10.73
CA VAL A 25 -3.26 0.28 9.49
C VAL A 25 -3.82 -1.15 9.67
N SER A 26 -3.67 -1.71 10.86
CA SER A 26 -4.19 -3.03 11.25
C SER A 26 -5.71 -3.13 11.14
N GLN A 27 -6.43 -2.02 11.27
CA GLN A 27 -7.88 -2.01 11.15
C GLN A 27 -8.33 -2.24 9.70
N PHE A 28 -7.51 -1.82 8.73
CA PHE A 28 -7.78 -1.88 7.29
C PHE A 28 -7.24 -3.17 6.67
N ILE A 29 -5.93 -3.40 6.79
CA ILE A 29 -5.25 -4.49 6.07
C ILE A 29 -4.75 -5.61 6.98
N LYS A 30 -5.05 -5.56 8.28
CA LYS A 30 -4.69 -6.58 9.30
C LYS A 30 -3.19 -6.76 9.56
N TYR A 31 -2.33 -6.07 8.80
CA TYR A 31 -0.93 -5.89 9.14
C TYR A 31 -0.77 -4.91 10.30
N THR A 32 0.10 -5.24 11.26
CA THR A 32 0.54 -4.33 12.31
C THR A 32 1.67 -3.43 11.81
N LYS A 33 2.02 -2.40 12.58
CA LYS A 33 3.19 -1.56 12.30
C LYS A 33 4.47 -2.38 12.20
N ASP A 34 4.65 -3.33 13.11
CA ASP A 34 5.86 -4.15 13.18
C ASP A 34 5.96 -5.13 12.00
N ASP A 35 4.82 -5.54 11.43
CA ASP A 35 4.81 -6.39 10.23
C ASP A 35 5.32 -5.67 8.96
N VAL A 36 5.22 -4.33 8.91
CA VAL A 36 5.46 -3.56 7.67
C VAL A 36 6.58 -2.54 7.78
N LEU A 37 6.91 -2.06 8.97
CA LEU A 37 7.94 -1.05 9.16
C LEU A 37 9.31 -1.64 8.80
N GLY A 38 10.04 -0.95 7.91
CA GLY A 38 11.33 -1.41 7.42
C GLY A 38 11.24 -2.44 6.29
N GLU A 39 10.05 -2.96 5.99
CA GLU A 39 9.81 -3.87 4.88
C GLU A 39 9.54 -3.13 3.57
N SER A 40 9.61 -3.87 2.47
CA SER A 40 9.23 -3.37 1.15
C SER A 40 7.71 -3.25 1.03
N ILE A 41 7.21 -2.08 0.62
CA ILE A 41 5.78 -1.86 0.36
C ILE A 41 5.25 -2.80 -0.73
N TYR A 42 6.13 -3.25 -1.64
CA TYR A 42 5.77 -4.19 -2.71
C TYR A 42 5.36 -5.58 -2.19
N ASN A 43 5.70 -5.92 -0.94
CA ASN A 43 5.26 -7.17 -0.29
C ASN A 43 3.74 -7.20 -0.06
N ILE A 44 3.12 -6.02 0.07
CA ILE A 44 1.68 -5.89 0.34
C ILE A 44 0.91 -5.26 -0.82
N ILE A 45 1.57 -4.70 -1.83
CA ILE A 45 0.89 -4.22 -3.05
C ILE A 45 0.66 -5.39 -4.01
N HIS A 46 -0.54 -5.48 -4.57
CA HIS A 46 -0.85 -6.41 -5.66
C HIS A 46 0.11 -6.23 -6.84
N HIS A 47 0.68 -7.31 -7.37
CA HIS A 47 1.68 -7.29 -8.46
C HIS A 47 1.25 -6.45 -9.68
N GLY A 48 -0.03 -6.49 -10.05
CA GLY A 48 -0.61 -5.70 -11.13
C GLY A 48 -0.54 -4.18 -10.94
N ASP A 49 -0.30 -3.70 -9.72
CA ASP A 49 -0.21 -2.28 -9.37
C ASP A 49 1.24 -1.81 -9.15
N HIS A 50 2.23 -2.73 -9.16
CA HIS A 50 3.65 -2.41 -8.91
C HIS A 50 4.19 -1.36 -9.87
N ALA A 51 4.00 -1.54 -11.18
CA ALA A 51 4.51 -0.61 -12.19
C ALA A 51 3.93 0.81 -12.03
N ARG A 52 2.64 0.88 -11.69
CA ARG A 52 1.95 2.15 -11.43
C ARG A 52 2.51 2.80 -10.17
N PHE A 53 2.62 2.07 -9.06
CA PHE A 53 3.21 2.57 -7.80
C PHE A 53 4.64 3.09 -8.00
N SER A 54 5.50 2.34 -8.69
CA SER A 54 6.90 2.75 -8.94
C SER A 54 7.00 4.07 -9.70
N SER A 55 6.06 4.37 -10.60
CA SER A 55 6.04 5.64 -11.34
C SER A 55 5.78 6.87 -10.45
N PHE A 56 5.22 6.67 -9.24
CA PHE A 56 5.02 7.71 -8.23
C PHE A 56 6.24 7.93 -7.34
N LEU A 57 7.12 6.94 -7.18
CA LEU A 57 8.36 7.08 -6.40
C LEU A 57 9.47 7.81 -7.17
N LEU A 58 9.42 7.81 -8.50
CA LEU A 58 10.42 8.47 -9.31
C LEU A 58 10.26 10.00 -9.23
N PRO A 59 11.35 10.76 -8.97
CA PRO A 59 11.30 12.21 -9.06
C PRO A 59 10.86 12.59 -10.46
N MET A 60 9.76 13.35 -10.56
CA MET A 60 9.20 13.79 -11.83
C MET A 60 10.28 14.55 -12.61
N SER A 61 10.87 13.94 -13.63
CA SER A 61 11.76 14.65 -14.55
C SER A 61 11.73 14.05 -15.95
N ILE A 62 11.43 14.94 -16.89
CA ILE A 62 11.70 14.87 -18.34
C ILE A 62 10.79 13.94 -19.15
N GLY A 63 9.58 14.43 -19.40
CA GLY A 63 8.89 14.20 -20.67
C GLY A 63 8.47 15.57 -21.20
N TRP A 64 8.99 15.97 -22.37
CA TRP A 64 8.56 17.19 -23.05
C TRP A 64 7.04 17.16 -23.30
N THR A 65 6.27 17.93 -22.53
CA THR A 65 4.93 18.36 -22.93
C THR A 65 4.80 19.84 -22.60
N ASN A 66 4.78 20.67 -23.65
CA ASN A 66 4.57 22.12 -23.59
C ASN A 66 3.11 22.45 -23.22
N ASP A 67 2.65 22.03 -22.06
CA ASP A 67 1.37 22.54 -21.55
C ASP A 67 1.53 23.12 -20.15
N SER A 68 1.33 24.43 -20.13
CA SER A 68 1.26 25.31 -18.98
C SER A 68 0.09 24.94 -18.09
N GLN A 69 0.23 23.88 -17.29
CA GLN A 69 -0.60 23.66 -16.12
C GLN A 69 0.30 23.17 -14.99
N THR A 70 0.30 23.95 -13.90
CA THR A 70 0.88 23.64 -12.60
C THR A 70 0.53 22.22 -12.19
N ALA A 71 1.39 21.25 -12.51
CA ALA A 71 1.15 19.84 -12.25
C ALA A 71 1.12 19.64 -10.73
N SER A 72 -0.06 19.29 -10.24
CA SER A 72 -0.36 19.06 -8.83
C SER A 72 0.75 18.25 -8.16
N LYS A 73 1.32 18.79 -7.09
CA LYS A 73 2.30 18.10 -6.22
C LYS A 73 1.70 16.88 -5.52
N ASN A 74 0.37 16.77 -5.53
CA ASN A 74 -0.38 15.64 -5.01
C ASN A 74 -0.83 14.77 -6.18
N ARG A 75 -0.40 13.52 -6.13
CA ARG A 75 -0.67 12.49 -7.12
C ARG A 75 -1.49 11.41 -6.44
N ASP A 76 -2.74 11.25 -6.88
CA ASP A 76 -3.68 10.31 -6.26
C ASP A 76 -3.86 9.09 -7.17
N PHE A 77 -3.87 7.90 -6.58
CA PHE A 77 -4.20 6.68 -7.30
C PHE A 77 -4.76 5.62 -6.36
N THR A 78 -5.64 4.77 -6.89
CA THR A 78 -6.10 3.58 -6.20
C THR A 78 -5.07 2.46 -6.35
N CYS A 79 -4.70 1.84 -5.23
CA CYS A 79 -3.78 0.72 -5.11
C CYS A 79 -4.46 -0.44 -4.38
N ARG A 80 -4.23 -1.69 -4.79
CA ARG A 80 -4.72 -2.86 -4.07
C ARG A 80 -3.70 -3.34 -3.05
N LEU A 81 -4.06 -3.27 -1.77
CA LEU A 81 -3.25 -3.80 -0.68
C LEU A 81 -3.75 -5.18 -0.25
N LEU A 82 -2.82 -6.07 0.01
CA LEU A 82 -3.04 -7.41 0.56
C LEU A 82 -3.64 -7.28 1.96
N ILE A 83 -4.69 -8.04 2.23
CA ILE A 83 -5.18 -8.26 3.59
C ILE A 83 -4.32 -9.37 4.19
N LYS A 84 -3.71 -9.12 5.36
CA LYS A 84 -2.88 -10.12 6.05
C LYS A 84 -3.70 -11.40 6.21
N PRO A 85 -3.22 -12.54 5.70
CA PRO A 85 -3.90 -13.81 5.92
C PRO A 85 -3.87 -14.15 7.42
N PRO A 86 -4.86 -14.90 7.92
CA PRO A 86 -4.86 -15.35 9.31
C PRO A 86 -3.65 -16.24 9.59
N ASP A 87 -3.23 -16.28 10.85
CA ASP A 87 -2.11 -17.12 11.26
C ASP A 87 -2.45 -18.60 11.08
N ASP A 88 -1.43 -19.35 10.68
CA ASP A 88 -1.51 -20.77 10.35
C ASP A 88 -1.91 -21.67 11.53
N GLN A 89 -1.90 -21.15 12.76
CA GLN A 89 -2.28 -21.89 13.98
C GLN A 89 -3.79 -22.03 14.15
N ASP A 90 -4.58 -21.14 13.53
CA ASP A 90 -6.03 -21.08 13.69
C ASP A 90 -6.80 -21.78 12.55
N GLU A 91 -6.11 -22.35 11.56
CA GLU A 91 -6.71 -22.95 10.37
C GLU A 91 -6.43 -24.45 10.21
N THR A 92 -7.45 -25.18 9.74
CA THR A 92 -7.36 -26.57 9.31
C THR A 92 -6.57 -26.72 8.00
N MET A 93 -6.10 -27.93 7.70
CA MET A 93 -5.35 -28.21 6.46
C MET A 93 -6.16 -27.95 5.19
N GLU A 94 -7.48 -28.13 5.25
CA GLU A 94 -8.40 -27.89 4.14
C GLU A 94 -8.59 -26.38 3.88
N GLU A 95 -8.70 -25.58 4.94
CA GLU A 95 -8.77 -24.11 4.85
C GLU A 95 -7.48 -23.53 4.25
N LYS A 96 -6.32 -24.05 4.65
CA LYS A 96 -5.03 -23.64 4.08
C LYS A 96 -4.93 -23.91 2.57
N GLN A 97 -5.44 -25.05 2.09
CA GLN A 97 -5.41 -25.38 0.66
C GLN A 97 -6.33 -24.50 -0.19
N GLN A 98 -7.41 -23.98 0.41
CA GLN A 98 -8.37 -23.11 -0.27
C GLN A 98 -8.07 -21.63 -0.07
N ARG A 99 -7.00 -21.28 0.65
CA ARG A 99 -6.64 -19.89 0.96
C ARG A 99 -6.32 -19.12 -0.32
N VAL A 100 -7.16 -18.15 -0.64
CA VAL A 100 -6.93 -17.19 -1.72
C VAL A 100 -6.47 -15.86 -1.13
N SER A 101 -5.42 -15.27 -1.71
CA SER A 101 -4.97 -13.93 -1.32
C SER A 101 -6.06 -12.91 -1.57
N LYS A 102 -6.48 -12.20 -0.51
CA LYS A 102 -7.50 -11.15 -0.58
C LYS A 102 -6.83 -9.78 -0.67
N TYR A 103 -7.30 -8.93 -1.57
CA TYR A 103 -6.81 -7.56 -1.71
C TYR A 103 -7.95 -6.56 -1.62
N GLU A 104 -7.69 -5.38 -1.06
CA GLU A 104 -8.64 -4.27 -0.97
C GLU A 104 -8.09 -2.99 -1.61
N ASN A 105 -8.97 -2.21 -2.23
CA ASN A 105 -8.63 -0.95 -2.88
C ASN A 105 -8.42 0.14 -1.82
N MET A 106 -7.28 0.83 -1.90
CA MET A 106 -6.88 1.93 -1.03
C MET A 106 -6.53 3.14 -1.90
N GLN A 107 -6.82 4.35 -1.41
CA GLN A 107 -6.57 5.62 -2.11
C GLN A 107 -5.79 6.58 -1.21
#